data_AF-A0A963QQ32-F1
#
_entry.id   AF-A0A963QQ32-F1
#
_cell.length_a   1.000
_cell.length_b   1.000
_cell.length_c   1.000
_cell.angle_alpha   90.00
_cell.angle_beta   90.00
_cell.angle_gamma   90.00
#
_symmetry.space_group_name_H-M   'P 1'
#
loop_
_entity.id
_entity.type
_entity.pdbx_description
1 polymer ?
#
loop_
_entity_poly.entity_id
_entity_poly.type
_entity_poly.pdbx_seq_one_letter_code
_entity_poly.pdbx_strand_id
1 'polypeptide(L)'
;MKYQVHIIGGGLAGSETAWQLARRGVRVRLSEMRGASAGMGGERSPAHQGDGLAELVCSNSFRSDDDKKNAVGLLHHEMRACGSLVMAAAAKAQVPAGSALAVDRDVFSAEVEAAL
;
A
#
# COMPACT_ATOMS: atom_id res chain seq x y z
N MET A 1 -15.05 20.15 6.40
CA MET A 1 -14.78 20.01 4.94
C MET A 1 -15.53 18.81 4.39
N LYS A 2 -16.19 18.91 3.22
CA LYS A 2 -16.95 17.80 2.61
C LYS A 2 -16.06 17.01 1.64
N TYR A 3 -15.70 15.77 1.95
CA TYR A 3 -14.99 14.88 1.01
C TYR A 3 -15.95 14.36 -0.08
N GLN A 4 -15.40 14.02 -1.25
CA GLN A 4 -16.15 13.46 -2.38
C GLN A 4 -16.25 11.94 -2.30
N VAL A 5 -15.15 11.29 -1.89
CA VAL A 5 -15.08 9.83 -1.74
C VAL A 5 -14.54 9.51 -0.36
N HIS A 6 -15.12 8.51 0.29
CA HIS A 6 -14.66 7.96 1.56
C HIS A 6 -14.17 6.54 1.31
N ILE A 7 -12.91 6.28 1.64
CA ILE A 7 -12.27 4.97 1.59
C ILE A 7 -12.19 4.43 3.01
N ILE A 8 -12.69 3.22 3.22
CA ILE A 8 -12.65 2.52 4.50
C ILE A 8 -11.59 1.42 4.41
N GLY A 9 -10.55 1.55 5.23
CA GLY A 9 -9.39 0.66 5.26
C GLY A 9 -8.19 1.25 4.51
N GLY A 10 -7.08 1.37 5.22
CA GLY A 10 -5.77 1.84 4.77
C GLY A 10 -4.81 0.71 4.38
N GLY A 11 -5.31 -0.42 3.89
CA GLY A 11 -4.47 -1.48 3.33
C GLY A 11 -3.88 -1.11 1.96
N LEU A 12 -3.26 -2.07 1.27
CA LEU A 12 -2.68 -1.87 -0.08
C LEU A 12 -3.67 -1.21 -1.05
N ALA A 13 -4.87 -1.78 -1.18
CA ALA A 13 -5.89 -1.28 -2.11
C ALA A 13 -6.44 0.10 -1.71
N GLY A 14 -6.67 0.33 -0.41
CA GLY A 14 -7.19 1.61 0.08
C GLY A 14 -6.21 2.75 -0.12
N SER A 15 -4.93 2.49 0.15
CA SER A 15 -3.83 3.46 -0.03
C SER A 15 -3.62 3.79 -1.51
N GLU A 16 -3.59 2.78 -2.39
CA GLU A 16 -3.49 3.00 -3.84
C GLU A 16 -4.71 3.75 -4.38
N THR A 17 -5.93 3.42 -3.92
CA THR A 17 -7.15 4.12 -4.32
C THR A 17 -7.12 5.59 -3.89
N ALA A 18 -6.69 5.87 -2.66
CA ALA A 18 -6.56 7.22 -2.14
C ALA A 18 -5.58 8.04 -2.98
N TRP A 19 -4.41 7.47 -3.28
CA TRP A 19 -3.39 8.07 -4.14
C TRP A 19 -3.91 8.41 -5.53
N GLN A 20 -4.53 7.43 -6.19
CA GLN A 20 -5.02 7.57 -7.56
C GLN A 20 -6.14 8.63 -7.64
N LEU A 21 -7.05 8.66 -6.67
CA LEU A 21 -8.11 9.67 -6.61
C LEU A 21 -7.56 11.07 -6.29
N ALA A 22 -6.70 11.19 -5.28
CA ALA A 22 -6.13 12.47 -4.86
C ALA A 22 -5.34 13.14 -5.98
N ARG A 23 -4.50 12.38 -6.70
CA ARG A 23 -3.72 12.89 -7.84
C ARG A 23 -4.55 13.34 -9.04
N ARG A 24 -5.82 12.92 -9.11
CA ARG A 24 -6.78 13.37 -10.12
C ARG A 24 -7.69 14.50 -9.62
N GLY A 25 -7.36 15.10 -8.47
CA GLY A 25 -8.11 16.23 -7.91
C GLY A 25 -9.38 15.82 -7.14
N VAL A 26 -9.59 14.52 -6.89
CA VAL A 26 -10.72 14.07 -6.08
C VAL A 26 -10.37 14.22 -4.60
N ARG A 27 -11.26 14.87 -3.84
CA ARG A 27 -11.08 15.08 -2.40
C ARG A 27 -11.48 13.83 -1.65
N VAL A 28 -10.52 13.15 -1.07
CA VAL A 28 -10.68 11.82 -0.46
C VAL A 28 -10.64 11.94 1.06
N ARG A 29 -11.41 11.08 1.74
CA ARG A 29 -11.18 10.74 3.14
C ARG A 29 -10.75 9.28 3.20
N LEU A 30 -9.56 9.01 3.71
CA LEU A 30 -9.13 7.66 4.08
C LEU A 30 -9.41 7.46 5.57
N SER A 31 -9.97 6.33 5.96
CA SER A 31 -10.18 6.00 7.37
C SER A 31 -9.66 4.60 7.63
N GLU A 32 -8.68 4.53 8.52
CA GLU A 32 -8.07 3.30 9.01
C GLU A 32 -8.47 3.11 10.48
N MET A 33 -8.78 1.87 10.87
CA MET A 33 -9.17 1.54 12.23
C MET A 33 -7.95 1.30 13.13
N ARG A 34 -6.84 0.85 12.56
CA ARG A 34 -5.56 0.63 13.25
C ARG A 34 -5.02 1.98 13.77
N GLY A 35 -4.51 1.97 15.02
CA GLY A 35 -4.04 3.18 15.70
C GLY A 35 -5.15 4.03 16.34
N ALA A 36 -6.43 3.66 16.21
CA ALA A 36 -7.51 4.30 16.97
C ALA A 36 -7.34 4.01 18.47
N SER A 37 -7.60 5.01 19.31
CA SER A 37 -7.55 4.85 20.77
C SER A 37 -8.51 3.74 21.23
N ALA A 38 -8.07 2.95 22.22
CA ALA A 38 -8.90 1.91 22.82
C ALA A 38 -10.26 2.47 23.23
N GLY A 39 -11.35 1.86 22.75
CA GLY A 39 -12.73 2.30 23.00
C GLY A 39 -13.42 3.05 21.86
N MET A 40 -12.72 3.42 20.78
CA MET A 40 -13.33 4.03 19.59
C MET A 40 -13.62 3.05 18.43
N GLY A 41 -13.72 1.75 18.72
CA GLY A 41 -14.19 0.74 17.77
C GLY A 41 -13.17 0.30 16.70
N GLY A 42 -11.89 0.62 16.86
CA GLY A 42 -10.81 0.13 16.00
C GLY A 42 -9.82 -0.73 16.78
N GLU A 43 -10.05 -2.04 16.81
CA GLU A 43 -9.07 -2.99 17.36
C GLU A 43 -8.16 -3.48 16.24
N ARG A 44 -6.85 -3.48 16.49
CA ARG A 44 -5.87 -4.09 15.61
C ARG A 44 -6.15 -5.59 15.54
N SER A 45 -6.28 -6.14 14.33
CA SER A 45 -6.44 -7.59 14.21
C SER A 45 -5.13 -8.31 14.57
N PRO A 46 -5.18 -9.58 15.02
CA PRO A 46 -3.97 -10.33 15.41
C PRO A 46 -2.93 -10.50 14.29
N ALA A 47 -3.31 -10.27 13.03
CA ALA A 47 -2.40 -10.34 11.89
C ALA A 47 -1.51 -9.10 11.77
N HIS A 48 -1.95 -7.95 12.27
CA HIS A 48 -1.21 -6.69 12.14
C HIS A 48 -0.28 -6.49 13.34
N GLN A 49 0.91 -6.00 13.05
CA GLN A 49 1.97 -5.69 14.01
C GLN A 49 2.16 -4.18 14.18
N GLY A 50 1.59 -3.37 13.28
CA GLY A 50 1.68 -1.92 13.31
C GLY A 50 0.36 -1.20 13.04
N ASP A 51 0.49 0.11 12.94
CA ASP A 51 -0.57 1.10 12.75
C ASP A 51 -0.56 1.66 11.33
N GLY A 52 0.55 1.44 10.61
CA GLY A 52 0.85 2.08 9.36
C GLY A 52 -0.01 1.64 8.19
N LEU A 53 -0.06 2.50 7.18
CA LEU A 53 -0.76 2.22 5.94
C LEU A 53 -0.04 1.13 5.14
N ALA A 54 -0.83 0.32 4.43
CA ALA A 54 -0.37 -0.76 3.55
C ALA A 54 0.58 -1.81 4.19
N GLU A 55 0.49 -2.04 5.51
CA GLU A 55 1.25 -3.08 6.20
C GLU A 55 1.16 -4.46 5.50
N LEU A 56 2.30 -5.13 5.33
CA LEU A 56 2.39 -6.50 4.81
C LEU A 56 2.40 -7.53 5.95
N VAL A 57 1.23 -8.11 6.25
CA VAL A 57 1.03 -9.02 7.39
C VAL A 57 1.48 -10.47 7.19
N CYS A 58 1.88 -10.85 5.97
CA CYS A 58 2.32 -12.21 5.64
C CYS A 58 3.68 -12.15 4.96
N SER A 59 3.80 -12.57 3.69
CA SER A 59 5.06 -12.45 2.92
C SER A 59 5.44 -11.00 2.67
N ASN A 60 6.74 -10.70 2.64
CA ASN A 60 7.28 -9.42 2.18
C ASN A 60 7.57 -9.39 0.67
N SER A 61 7.17 -10.43 -0.07
CA SER A 61 7.36 -10.52 -1.51
C SER A 61 6.06 -10.21 -2.25
N PHE A 62 6.14 -9.30 -3.22
CA PHE A 62 5.13 -9.08 -4.26
C PHE A 62 5.23 -10.11 -5.40
N ARG A 63 6.02 -11.18 -5.22
CA ARG A 63 6.31 -12.22 -6.21
C ARG A 63 7.17 -11.69 -7.35
N SER A 64 7.18 -12.39 -8.48
CA SER A 64 8.10 -12.12 -9.59
C SER A 64 7.92 -10.72 -10.16
N ASP A 65 9.03 -10.07 -10.48
CA ASP A 65 9.07 -8.78 -11.19
C ASP A 65 9.50 -8.92 -12.66
N ASP A 66 9.49 -10.15 -13.20
CA ASP A 66 9.75 -10.42 -14.62
C ASP A 66 8.48 -10.14 -15.44
N ASP A 67 8.45 -9.00 -16.13
CA ASP A 67 7.34 -8.55 -16.96
C ASP A 67 7.21 -9.29 -18.29
N LYS A 68 8.19 -10.10 -18.68
CA LYS A 68 8.19 -10.85 -19.95
C LYS A 68 7.69 -12.27 -19.80
N LYS A 69 7.89 -12.88 -18.62
CA LYS A 69 7.60 -14.30 -18.39
C LYS A 69 6.71 -14.58 -17.19
N ASN A 70 6.25 -13.55 -16.46
CA ASN A 70 5.36 -13.71 -15.32
C ASN A 70 4.18 -12.75 -15.37
N ALA A 71 2.97 -13.28 -15.15
CA ALA A 71 1.75 -12.46 -15.14
C ALA A 71 1.75 -11.40 -14.02
N VAL A 72 2.34 -11.72 -12.85
CA VAL A 72 2.45 -10.76 -11.74
C VAL A 72 3.47 -9.67 -12.06
N GLY A 73 4.59 -10.03 -12.70
CA GLY A 73 5.58 -9.06 -13.17
C GLY A 73 5.01 -8.12 -14.24
N LEU A 74 4.18 -8.63 -15.15
CA LEU A 74 3.46 -7.79 -16.11
C LEU A 74 2.49 -6.82 -15.40
N LEU A 75 1.76 -7.29 -14.40
CA LEU A 75 0.90 -6.42 -13.60
C LEU A 75 1.70 -5.32 -12.90
N HIS A 76 2.88 -5.63 -12.33
CA HIS A 76 3.75 -4.60 -11.75
C HIS A 76 4.17 -3.56 -12.80
N HIS A 77 4.52 -4.00 -14.02
CA HIS A 77 4.87 -3.11 -15.13
C HIS A 77 3.70 -2.17 -15.47
N GLU A 78 2.49 -2.69 -15.61
CA GLU A 78 1.28 -1.89 -15.86
C GLU A 78 0.98 -0.93 -14.71
N MET A 79 1.12 -1.37 -13.47
CA MET A 79 0.97 -0.53 -12.28
C MET A 79 1.98 0.61 -12.24
N ARG A 80 3.24 0.37 -12.63
CA ARG A 80 4.27 1.42 -12.78
C ARG A 80 3.87 2.43 -13.85
N ALA A 81 3.39 1.97 -15.01
CA ALA A 81 2.90 2.85 -16.07
C ALA A 81 1.70 3.71 -15.62
N CYS A 82 0.87 3.19 -14.71
CA CYS A 82 -0.24 3.92 -14.08
C CYS A 82 0.20 4.84 -12.91
N GLY A 83 1.51 4.93 -12.65
CA GLY A 83 2.07 5.73 -11.55
C GLY A 83 1.61 5.24 -10.17
N SER A 84 1.63 3.93 -9.95
CA SER A 84 1.22 3.31 -8.68
C SER A 84 2.05 3.79 -7.49
N LEU A 85 1.37 4.09 -6.38
CA LEU A 85 2.01 4.37 -5.09
C LEU A 85 2.69 3.12 -4.54
N VAL A 86 2.00 1.98 -4.55
CA VAL A 86 2.53 0.70 -4.07
C VAL A 86 3.82 0.34 -4.82
N MET A 87 3.87 0.48 -6.15
CA MET A 87 5.10 0.18 -6.90
C MET A 87 6.22 1.18 -6.64
N ALA A 88 5.91 2.45 -6.43
CA ALA A 88 6.91 3.47 -6.10
C ALA A 88 7.50 3.25 -4.70
N ALA A 89 6.67 2.95 -3.70
CA ALA A 89 7.11 2.62 -2.35
C ALA A 89 7.91 1.30 -2.33
N ALA A 90 7.47 0.29 -3.09
CA ALA A 90 8.18 -0.98 -3.19
C ALA A 90 9.58 -0.84 -3.81
N ALA A 91 9.75 0.05 -4.78
CA ALA A 91 11.06 0.34 -5.37
C ALA A 91 12.04 0.95 -4.36
N LYS A 92 11.56 1.80 -3.44
CA LYS A 92 12.39 2.40 -2.38
C LYS A 92 12.72 1.41 -1.26
N ALA A 93 11.80 0.50 -0.96
CA ALA A 93 11.93 -0.48 0.10
C ALA A 93 12.55 -1.82 -0.36
N GLN A 94 13.01 -1.92 -1.62
CA GLN A 94 13.39 -3.20 -2.22
C GLN A 94 14.59 -3.85 -1.50
N VAL A 95 14.49 -5.16 -1.27
CA VAL A 95 15.57 -6.01 -0.73
C VAL A 95 15.91 -7.15 -1.69
N PRO A 96 17.13 -7.75 -1.63
CA PRO A 96 17.50 -8.84 -2.52
C PRO A 96 16.59 -10.07 -2.40
N ALA A 97 15.98 -10.53 -3.50
CA ALA A 97 15.09 -11.69 -3.52
C ALA A 97 15.05 -12.44 -4.88
N GLY A 98 16.19 -12.48 -5.59
CA GLY A 98 16.27 -13.15 -6.90
C GLY A 98 15.38 -12.46 -7.94
N SER A 99 14.50 -13.21 -8.60
CA SER A 99 13.57 -12.67 -9.60
C SER A 99 12.29 -12.07 -9.00
N ALA A 100 12.14 -12.10 -7.67
CA ALA A 100 11.01 -11.51 -6.97
C ALA A 100 11.28 -10.07 -6.54
N LEU A 101 10.23 -9.26 -6.56
CA LEU A 101 10.19 -7.99 -5.84
C LEU A 101 9.84 -8.30 -4.38
N ALA A 102 10.84 -8.26 -3.51
CA ALA A 102 10.63 -8.27 -2.07
C ALA A 102 11.03 -6.94 -1.46
N VAL A 103 10.41 -6.61 -0.33
CA VAL A 103 10.60 -5.33 0.33
C VAL A 103 10.94 -5.50 1.81
N ASP A 104 11.61 -4.52 2.38
CA ASP A 104 11.57 -4.27 3.81
C ASP A 104 10.14 -3.78 4.16
N ARG A 105 9.47 -4.46 5.09
CA ARG A 105 8.05 -4.22 5.39
C ARG A 105 7.82 -2.85 6.02
N ASP A 106 8.72 -2.46 6.91
CA ASP A 106 8.57 -1.23 7.70
C ASP A 106 8.90 -0.03 6.83
N VAL A 107 9.97 -0.12 6.02
CA VAL A 107 10.30 0.91 5.04
C VAL A 107 9.18 1.06 4.01
N PHE A 108 8.63 -0.05 3.51
CA PHE A 108 7.53 -0.01 2.55
C PHE A 108 6.29 0.70 3.12
N SER A 109 5.86 0.31 4.33
CA SER A 109 4.70 0.91 5.00
C SER A 109 4.91 2.41 5.24
N ALA A 110 6.09 2.80 5.72
CA ALA A 110 6.44 4.19 5.98
C ALA A 110 6.45 5.04 4.70
N GLU A 111 6.94 4.51 3.58
CA GLU A 111 6.95 5.21 2.29
C GLU A 111 5.54 5.41 1.72
N VAL A 112 4.64 4.44 1.92
CA VAL A 112 3.22 4.59 1.55
C VAL A 112 2.56 5.68 2.38
N GLU A 113 2.77 5.66 3.71
CA GLU A 113 2.15 6.60 4.63
C GLU A 113 2.66 8.03 4.43
N ALA A 114 3.97 8.22 4.23
CA ALA A 114 4.54 9.54 4.00
C ALA A 114 4.06 10.21 2.69
N ALA A 115 3.53 9.43 1.74
CA ALA A 115 3.07 9.93 0.45
C ALA A 115 1.58 10.34 0.42
N LEU A 116 0.80 9.99 1.46
CA LEU A 116 -0.65 10.24 1.54
C LEU A 116 -0.98 11.34 2.55
#